data_AF-A0A5K1E835-F1
#
_entry.id   AF-A0A5K1E835-F1
#
_cell.length_a   1.000
_cell.length_b   1.000
_cell.length_c   1.000
_cell.angle_alpha   90.00
_cell.angle_beta   90.00
_cell.angle_gamma   90.00
#
_symmetry.space_group_name_H-M   'P 1'
#
loop_
_entity.id
_entity.type
_entity.pdbx_description
1 polymer ?
#
loop_
_entity_poly.entity_id
_entity_poly.type
_entity_poly.pdbx_seq_one_letter_code
_entity_poly.pdbx_strand_id
1 'polypeptide(L)' 'GTESTVHFSEDGMPRLPFPNGWKGENGLYTVGFTRRGILGACADATKIAHDIAEQWRTPATTETTRFIVSKRSSTQ' A
#
# COMPACT_ATOMS: atom_id res chain seq x y z
N GLY A 1 4.48 21.36 -8.44
CA GLY A 1 3.26 20.57 -8.66
C GLY A 1 3.69 19.14 -8.74
N THR A 2 3.40 18.36 -7.71
CA THR A 2 3.92 16.99 -7.53
C THR A 2 3.21 16.03 -8.49
N GLU A 3 3.98 15.21 -9.20
CA GLU A 3 3.57 14.20 -10.19
C GLU A 3 2.79 13.01 -9.57
N SER A 4 1.81 13.28 -8.73
CA SER A 4 1.06 12.27 -7.97
C SER A 4 0.08 11.43 -8.81
N THR A 5 0.13 11.46 -10.15
CA THR A 5 -1.12 11.23 -10.91
C THR A 5 -1.06 10.21 -12.03
N VAL A 6 0.09 9.63 -12.39
CA VAL A 6 0.15 8.88 -13.67
C VAL A 6 0.58 7.42 -13.49
N HIS A 7 -0.29 6.63 -12.85
CA HIS A 7 -0.15 5.17 -12.79
C HIS A 7 -0.38 4.49 -14.15
N PHE A 8 -1.11 5.14 -15.06
CA PHE A 8 -1.43 4.63 -16.39
C PHE A 8 -0.62 5.33 -17.51
N SER A 9 -0.24 4.62 -18.57
CA SER A 9 0.30 5.19 -19.80
C SER A 9 -0.81 5.78 -20.68
N GLU A 10 -0.44 6.46 -21.76
CA GLU A 10 -1.38 7.10 -22.70
C GLU A 10 -2.34 6.09 -23.37
N ASP A 11 -1.95 4.83 -23.46
CA ASP A 11 -2.79 3.72 -23.95
C ASP A 11 -3.74 3.16 -22.88
N GLY A 12 -3.79 3.76 -21.68
CA GLY A 12 -4.65 3.36 -20.58
C GLY A 12 -4.18 2.14 -19.80
N MET A 13 -2.92 1.71 -19.98
CA MET A 13 -2.35 0.56 -19.27
C MET A 13 -1.52 0.96 -18.05
N PRO A 14 -1.43 0.16 -16.99
CA PRO A 14 -0.45 0.38 -15.93
C PRO A 14 0.96 0.44 -16.52
N ARG A 15 1.75 1.43 -16.09
CA ARG A 15 3.12 1.63 -16.60
C ARG A 15 4.06 0.46 -16.31
N LEU A 16 3.80 -0.26 -15.22
CA LEU A 16 4.56 -1.46 -14.86
C LEU A 16 3.93 -2.69 -15.50
N PRO A 17 4.73 -3.56 -16.16
CA PRO A 17 4.22 -4.81 -16.70
C PRO A 17 3.84 -5.78 -15.57
N PHE A 18 3.06 -6.81 -15.91
CA PHE A 18 2.91 -7.97 -15.05
C PHE A 18 4.29 -8.55 -14.70
N PRO A 19 4.54 -8.95 -13.44
CA PRO A 19 3.59 -9.14 -12.34
C PRO A 19 3.40 -7.94 -11.40
N ASN A 20 3.85 -6.74 -11.78
CA ASN A 20 3.99 -5.59 -10.88
C ASN A 20 3.03 -4.43 -11.18
N GLY A 21 2.27 -4.48 -12.28
CA GLY A 21 1.30 -3.45 -12.66
C GLY A 21 0.12 -3.23 -11.71
N TRP A 22 -0.10 -4.13 -10.75
CA TRP A 22 -1.30 -4.14 -9.89
C TRP A 22 -1.28 -3.12 -8.75
N LYS A 23 -0.12 -2.57 -8.37
CA LYS A 23 0.02 -1.63 -7.24
C LYS A 23 0.50 -0.25 -7.71
N GLY A 24 -0.31 0.76 -7.45
CA GLY A 24 0.02 2.17 -7.63
C GLY A 24 0.33 2.85 -6.30
N GLU A 25 0.47 4.17 -6.35
CA GLU A 25 0.73 5.00 -5.18
C GLU A 25 -0.55 5.34 -4.42
N ASN A 26 -0.43 5.75 -3.16
CA ASN A 26 -1.54 6.27 -2.34
C ASN A 26 -2.75 5.32 -2.24
N GLY A 27 -2.51 4.01 -2.21
CA GLY A 27 -3.58 3.00 -2.10
C GLY A 27 -4.34 2.74 -3.40
N LEU A 28 -3.85 3.24 -4.54
CA LEU A 28 -4.39 2.87 -5.85
C LEU A 28 -3.96 1.45 -6.22
N TYR A 29 -4.91 0.63 -6.67
CA TYR A 29 -4.65 -0.70 -7.22
C TYR A 29 -5.32 -0.87 -8.57
N THR A 30 -4.77 -1.74 -9.42
CA THR A 30 -5.35 -2.09 -10.71
C THR A 30 -5.50 -3.61 -10.84
N VAL A 31 -6.60 -4.04 -11.46
CA VAL A 31 -6.96 -5.46 -11.62
C VAL A 31 -7.28 -5.74 -13.08
N GLY A 32 -6.73 -6.83 -13.62
CA GLY A 32 -7.14 -7.33 -14.94
C GLY A 32 -6.47 -6.65 -16.14
N PHE A 33 -5.54 -5.73 -15.90
CA PHE A 33 -4.77 -5.04 -16.95
C PHE A 33 -3.57 -5.85 -17.46
N THR A 34 -3.42 -7.10 -17.01
CA THR A 34 -2.28 -7.97 -17.32
C THR A 34 -2.37 -8.67 -18.68
N ARG A 35 -3.47 -8.47 -19.42
CA ARG A 35 -3.80 -9.13 -20.70
C ARG A 35 -3.73 -10.68 -20.63
N ARG A 36 -3.99 -11.25 -19.46
CA ARG A 36 -3.95 -12.71 -19.19
C ARG A 36 -5.35 -13.31 -18.96
N GLY A 37 -6.40 -12.61 -19.37
CA GLY A 37 -7.79 -13.03 -19.16
C GLY A 37 -8.18 -13.11 -17.68
N ILE A 38 -9.18 -13.95 -17.38
CA ILE A 38 -9.75 -14.12 -16.03
C ILE A 38 -8.68 -14.53 -15.02
N LEU A 39 -7.78 -15.46 -15.38
CA LEU A 39 -6.70 -15.91 -14.51
C LEU A 39 -5.76 -14.76 -14.12
N GLY A 40 -5.48 -13.85 -15.05
CA GLY A 40 -4.71 -12.63 -14.78
C GLY A 40 -5.40 -11.71 -13.78
N ALA A 41 -6.70 -11.48 -13.95
CA ALA A 41 -7.49 -10.68 -13.03
C ALA A 41 -7.55 -11.31 -11.62
N CYS A 42 -7.72 -12.63 -11.52
CA CYS A 42 -7.67 -13.35 -10.24
C CYS A 42 -6.31 -13.20 -9.55
N ALA A 43 -5.21 -13.29 -10.30
CA ALA A 43 -3.86 -13.13 -9.75
C ALA A 43 -3.63 -11.72 -9.19
N ASP A 44 -4.06 -10.68 -9.89
CA ASP A 44 -3.97 -9.30 -9.40
C ASP A 44 -4.83 -9.11 -8.14
N ALA A 45 -6.09 -9.55 -8.18
CA ALA A 45 -7.02 -9.44 -7.05
C ALA A 45 -6.49 -10.13 -5.79
N THR A 46 -5.85 -11.30 -5.93
CA THR A 46 -5.25 -12.04 -4.81
C THR A 46 -4.09 -11.26 -4.18
N LYS A 47 -3.23 -10.64 -4.98
CA LYS A 47 -2.11 -9.83 -4.48
C LYS A 47 -2.60 -8.59 -3.74
N ILE A 48 -3.62 -7.91 -4.28
CA ILE A 48 -4.21 -6.72 -3.66
C ILE A 48 -4.81 -7.06 -2.30
N ALA A 49 -5.58 -8.16 -2.23
CA ALA A 49 -6.17 -8.61 -0.97
C ALA A 49 -5.09 -8.91 0.09
N HIS A 50 -3.99 -9.53 -0.33
CA HIS A 50 -2.85 -9.79 0.55
C HIS A 50 -2.18 -8.50 1.05
N ASP A 51 -1.88 -7.58 0.15
CA ASP A 51 -1.22 -6.30 0.46
C ASP A 51 -2.05 -5.46 1.45
N ILE A 52 -3.37 -5.40 1.24
CA ILE A 52 -4.29 -4.75 2.17
C ILE A 52 -4.25 -5.47 3.53
N ALA A 53 -4.38 -6.79 3.56
CA ALA A 53 -4.37 -7.55 4.81
C ALA A 53 -3.06 -7.38 5.59
N GLU A 54 -1.91 -7.30 4.91
CA GLU A 54 -0.61 -7.01 5.53
C GLU A 54 -0.59 -5.62 6.14
N GLN A 55 -1.05 -4.58 5.41
CA GLN A 55 -1.10 -3.21 5.92
C GLN A 55 -1.93 -3.10 7.22
N TRP A 56 -3.03 -3.85 7.34
CA TRP A 56 -3.84 -3.89 8.57
C TRP A 56 -3.22 -4.70 9.70
N ARG A 57 -2.34 -5.66 9.40
CA ARG A 57 -1.65 -6.51 10.39
C ARG A 57 -0.39 -5.87 10.94
N THR A 58 0.27 -5.01 10.18
CA THR A 58 1.27 -4.11 10.73
C THR A 58 0.56 -3.02 11.52
N PRO A 59 0.61 -3.01 12.87
CA PRO A 59 0.13 -1.85 13.60
C PRO A 59 0.89 -0.66 13.04
N ALA A 60 0.16 0.37 12.59
CA ALA A 60 0.76 1.64 12.23
C ALA A 60 1.75 1.97 13.35
N THR A 61 3.02 2.16 13.00
CA THR A 61 4.05 2.53 13.96
C THR A 61 3.68 3.92 14.45
N THR A 62 2.75 3.98 15.41
CA THR A 62 2.41 5.18 16.13
C THR A 62 3.71 5.59 16.76
N GLU A 63 4.27 6.71 16.31
CA GLU A 63 5.39 7.37 16.97
C GLU A 63 5.03 7.40 18.45
N THR A 64 5.71 6.54 19.21
CA THR A 64 5.53 6.44 20.64
C THR A 64 6.01 7.76 21.19
N THR A 65 5.08 8.71 21.35
CA THR A 65 5.29 9.87 22.19
C THR A 65 5.51 9.31 23.59
N ARG A 66 6.78 9.09 23.93
CA ARG A 66 7.20 8.69 25.27
C ARG A 66 6.88 9.87 26.18
N PHE A 67 5.71 9.84 26.82
CA PHE A 67 5.50 10.62 28.02
C PHE A 67 6.40 10.01 29.11
N ILE A 68 7.60 10.56 29.26
CA ILE A 68 8.46 10.26 30.40
C ILE A 68 7.76 10.84 31.63
N VAL A 69 7.05 10.00 32.37
CA VAL A 69 6.62 10.33 33.74
C VAL A 69 7.86 10.32 34.61
N SER A 70 8.42 11.51 34.85
CA SER A 70 9.43 11.69 35.89
C SER A 70 8.76 11.58 37.26
N LYS A 71 8.98 10.45 37.95
CA LYS A 71 8.66 10.37 39.38
C LYS A 71 9.61 11.31 40.12
N ARG A 72 9.09 12.41 40.66
CA ARG A 72 9.78 13.14 41.72
C ARG A 72 9.68 12.31 43.00
N SER A 73 10.76 11.63 43.36
CA SER A 73 10.91 11.06 44.69
C SER A 73 10.92 12.20 45.71
N SER A 74 9.84 12.34 46.47
CA SER A 74 9.82 13.12 47.70
C SER A 74 10.15 12.16 48.82
N THR A 75 11.39 12.21 49.32
CA THR A 75 11.77 11.65 50.60
C THR A 75 11.68 12.75 51.64
N GLN A 76 10.86 12.50 52.67
CA GLN A 76 10.90 13.22 53.93
C GLN A 76 11.97 12.59 54.82
#